data_AF-A0A6P5JQX7-F1
#
_entry.id   AF-A0A6P5JQX7-F1
#
_cell.length_a   1.000
_cell.length_b   1.000
_cell.length_c   1.000
_cell.angle_alpha   90.00
_cell.angle_beta   90.00
_cell.angle_gamma   90.00
#
_symmetry.space_group_name_H-M   'P 1'
#
loop_
_entity.id
_entity.type
_entity.pdbx_description
1 polymer ?
#
loop_
_entity_poly.entity_id
_entity_poly.type
_entity_poly.pdbx_seq_one_letter_code
_entity_poly.pdbx_strand_id
1 'polypeptide(L)'
;MSSVQNLLLESLLGTKHVDNAAIIKIHARTVLVSSPGFNISPSDIRVLVNGFSKNPVQVRRDGLYFREKDYKCVRADERSLYAKKRIMLAVHFDQPGGPENLYLKEVAKPEPGPGEVLLKVAASALNRADVLQRWGQYSPPPGASNILGLEASGHVVTVGPGCQGPWKAGHSAMALLAGGGQAEYVTVPEGHLMPVPKGLTLIQAAAIPEAWLTAFQLLHVIGQVKAGETVLIHAGSSGVGTAAVQLARQAGAIPLVTAGSLDKIKAVEKLGAAAGFNYKEGDFSAATLEFTKGAGANVILDCVGGSYWEKNVACLALDGRWVLYGLLGGAEVHGELLSKLLTKRGSLLTSLLRSRDKKYKAELVAAFTQQILPHFAQDEPGSLRPVVDTVFPLKQVAEAHVYMEQNKNLGKIVLEVTPVP
;
A
#
# COMPACT_ATOMS: atom_id res chain seq x y z
N MET A 1 -20.58 32.63 36.07
CA MET A 1 -19.32 33.18 35.54
C MET A 1 -19.28 34.66 35.90
N SER A 2 -18.12 35.21 36.25
CA SER A 2 -18.01 36.67 36.45
C SER A 2 -18.22 37.39 35.11
N SER A 3 -18.64 38.65 35.14
CA SER A 3 -18.80 39.47 33.92
C SER A 3 -17.52 39.53 33.08
N VAL A 4 -16.36 39.53 33.74
CA VAL A 4 -15.02 39.47 33.13
C VAL A 4 -14.78 38.16 32.38
N GLN A 5 -15.26 37.02 32.90
CA GLN A 5 -15.11 35.71 32.24
C GLN A 5 -15.90 35.63 30.94
N ASN A 6 -17.12 36.18 30.90
CA ASN A 6 -17.92 36.22 29.67
C ASN A 6 -17.29 37.14 28.63
N LEU A 7 -16.74 38.29 29.04
CA LEU A 7 -16.02 39.22 28.18
C LEU A 7 -14.74 38.61 27.56
N LEU A 8 -13.99 37.84 28.36
CA LEU A 8 -12.85 37.05 27.89
C LEU A 8 -13.27 35.95 26.90
N LEU A 9 -14.40 35.29 27.17
CA LEU A 9 -14.97 34.27 26.30
C LEU A 9 -15.33 34.84 24.92
N GLU A 10 -16.06 35.95 24.90
CA GLU A 10 -16.51 36.63 23.68
C GLU A 10 -15.34 37.24 22.90
N SER A 11 -14.37 37.85 23.59
CA SER A 11 -13.20 38.45 22.94
C SER A 11 -12.24 37.41 22.33
N LEU A 12 -12.11 36.22 22.92
CA LEU A 12 -11.16 35.21 22.45
C LEU A 12 -11.75 34.26 21.41
N LEU A 13 -13.04 33.92 21.52
CA LEU A 13 -13.70 32.98 20.60
C LEU A 13 -14.57 33.67 19.54
N GLY A 14 -14.90 34.96 19.72
CA GLY A 14 -15.72 35.74 18.79
C GLY A 14 -14.94 36.49 17.72
N THR A 15 -13.61 36.41 17.69
CA THR A 15 -12.78 37.10 16.68
C THR A 15 -12.49 36.19 15.49
N LYS A 16 -12.51 36.74 14.26
CA LYS A 16 -12.35 36.01 12.97
C LYS A 16 -10.98 35.29 12.77
N HIS A 17 -10.14 35.19 13.80
CA HIS A 17 -8.76 34.69 13.71
C HIS A 17 -8.43 33.59 14.72
N VAL A 18 -9.44 32.93 15.31
CA VAL A 18 -9.24 31.94 16.38
C VAL A 18 -10.00 30.65 16.07
N ASP A 19 -9.57 29.95 15.02
CA ASP A 19 -10.22 28.72 14.58
C ASP A 19 -9.96 27.54 15.54
N ASN A 20 -8.86 27.58 16.31
CA ASN A 20 -8.45 26.50 17.22
C ASN A 20 -7.99 27.03 18.59
N ALA A 21 -8.94 27.34 19.48
CA ALA A 21 -8.62 27.72 20.86
C ALA A 21 -9.58 27.14 21.89
N ALA A 22 -9.09 27.00 23.12
CA ALA A 22 -9.90 26.59 24.26
C ALA A 22 -9.48 27.29 25.55
N ILE A 23 -10.43 27.48 26.46
CA ILE A 23 -10.17 27.96 27.81
C ILE A 23 -10.23 26.77 28.76
N ILE A 24 -9.15 26.56 29.50
CA ILE A 24 -8.98 25.48 30.48
C ILE A 24 -9.09 26.07 31.88
N LYS A 25 -9.89 25.43 32.73
CA LYS A 25 -9.92 25.71 34.18
C LYS A 25 -8.83 24.89 34.86
N ILE A 26 -7.80 25.56 35.38
CA ILE A 26 -6.53 24.94 35.82
C ILE A 26 -6.76 23.92 36.93
N HIS A 27 -7.46 24.32 38.00
CA HIS A 27 -7.69 23.47 39.17
C HIS A 27 -8.63 22.30 38.89
N ALA A 28 -9.63 22.51 38.02
CA ALA A 28 -10.57 21.47 37.65
C ALA A 28 -10.03 20.52 36.56
N ARG A 29 -8.98 20.93 35.83
CA ARG A 29 -8.42 20.20 34.69
C ARG A 29 -9.49 19.87 33.65
N THR A 30 -10.37 20.83 33.37
CA THR A 30 -11.46 20.71 32.39
C THR A 30 -11.39 21.84 31.37
N VAL A 31 -11.86 21.56 30.16
CA VAL A 31 -12.17 22.60 29.17
C VAL A 31 -13.46 23.27 29.62
N LEU A 32 -13.43 24.61 29.70
CA LEU A 32 -14.61 25.42 29.96
C LEU A 32 -15.36 25.72 28.67
N VAL A 33 -14.62 26.05 27.61
CA VAL A 33 -15.13 26.34 26.27
C VAL A 33 -14.04 26.10 25.23
N SER A 34 -14.40 25.73 24.01
CA SER A 34 -13.51 25.65 22.86
C SER A 34 -14.17 26.21 21.61
N SER A 35 -13.35 26.59 20.62
CA SER A 35 -13.82 26.90 19.29
C SER A 35 -14.46 25.66 18.64
N PRO A 36 -15.44 25.83 17.74
CA PRO A 36 -16.09 24.72 17.05
C PRO A 36 -15.07 23.80 16.36
N GLY A 37 -15.16 22.49 16.61
CA GLY A 37 -14.26 21.49 16.02
C GLY A 37 -12.92 21.31 16.75
N PHE A 38 -12.58 22.15 17.72
CA PHE A 38 -11.37 22.00 18.53
C PHE A 38 -11.67 21.22 19.81
N ASN A 39 -11.17 19.97 19.87
CA ASN A 39 -11.32 19.06 21.01
C ASN A 39 -9.97 18.80 21.69
N ILE A 40 -9.93 18.96 23.02
CA ILE A 40 -8.76 18.69 23.86
C ILE A 40 -9.08 17.49 24.74
N SER A 41 -8.28 16.42 24.64
CA SER A 41 -8.50 15.22 25.45
C SER A 41 -8.21 15.47 26.94
N PRO A 42 -8.87 14.76 27.87
CA PRO A 42 -8.57 14.86 29.31
C PRO A 42 -7.11 14.57 29.67
N SER A 43 -6.44 13.69 28.93
CA SER A 43 -5.01 13.42 29.07
C SER A 43 -4.16 14.63 28.72
N ASP A 44 -4.49 15.33 27.64
CA ASP A 44 -3.71 16.50 27.24
C ASP A 44 -3.94 17.71 28.15
N ILE A 45 -5.14 17.85 28.73
CA ILE A 45 -5.40 18.88 29.76
C ILE A 45 -4.45 18.69 30.95
N ARG A 46 -4.25 17.45 31.39
CA ARG A 46 -3.32 17.15 32.51
C ARG A 46 -1.89 17.56 32.16
N VAL A 47 -1.45 17.27 30.93
CA VAL A 47 -0.11 17.65 30.45
C VAL A 47 0.05 19.17 30.41
N LEU A 48 -0.93 19.88 29.85
CA LEU A 48 -0.94 21.34 29.78
C LEU A 48 -0.90 21.99 31.16
N VAL A 49 -1.77 21.54 32.07
CA VAL A 49 -1.83 22.05 33.45
C VAL A 49 -0.52 21.81 34.21
N ASN A 50 0.07 20.62 34.06
CA ASN A 50 1.37 20.31 34.65
C ASN A 50 2.49 21.19 34.05
N GLY A 51 2.46 21.45 32.74
CA GLY A 51 3.39 22.37 32.08
C GLY A 51 3.29 23.80 32.63
N PHE A 52 2.07 24.32 32.83
CA PHE A 52 1.85 25.65 33.41
C PHE A 52 2.44 25.80 34.82
N SER A 53 2.45 24.73 35.61
CA SER A 53 2.98 24.74 36.98
C SER A 53 4.51 24.80 37.06
N LYS A 54 5.22 24.35 36.01
CA LYS A 54 6.69 24.19 36.03
C LYS A 54 7.45 25.40 35.49
N ASN A 55 6.84 26.23 34.63
CA ASN A 55 7.53 27.41 34.07
C ASN A 55 6.54 28.57 33.80
N PRO A 56 6.34 29.50 34.75
CA PRO A 56 5.31 30.53 34.65
C PRO A 56 5.62 31.68 33.66
N VAL A 57 6.87 31.81 33.19
CA VAL A 57 7.34 32.97 32.39
C VAL A 57 7.91 32.57 31.02
N GLN A 58 8.12 31.28 30.73
CA GLN A 58 8.69 30.83 29.45
C GLN A 58 7.72 29.91 28.68
N VAL A 59 6.72 30.53 28.05
CA VAL A 59 6.25 30.11 26.72
C VAL A 59 6.05 31.40 25.90
N ARG A 60 7.13 32.17 25.74
CA ARG A 60 7.24 33.18 24.69
C ARG A 60 8.03 32.58 23.52
N ARG A 61 7.31 31.83 22.71
CA ARG A 61 7.32 31.88 21.24
C ARG A 61 5.99 31.20 20.87
N ASP A 62 5.10 31.95 20.24
CA ASP A 62 3.84 31.46 19.61
C ASP A 62 2.60 31.35 20.53
N GLY A 63 2.03 32.51 20.92
CA GLY A 63 0.71 32.64 21.55
C GLY A 63 0.59 33.82 22.52
N LEU A 64 -0.49 34.62 22.44
CA LEU A 64 -0.84 35.65 23.42
C LEU A 64 -1.53 34.99 24.62
N TYR A 65 -0.96 35.13 25.83
CA TYR A 65 -1.49 34.53 27.06
C TYR A 65 -1.87 35.61 28.09
N PHE A 66 -3.10 35.57 28.60
CA PHE A 66 -3.52 36.36 29.77
C PHE A 66 -3.52 35.49 31.04
N ARG A 67 -3.18 36.08 32.19
CA ARG A 67 -3.08 35.41 33.48
C ARG A 67 -4.25 35.83 34.37
N GLU A 68 -5.27 35.00 34.46
CA GLU A 68 -6.18 34.94 35.60
C GLU A 68 -5.84 33.68 36.42
N LYS A 69 -5.91 33.73 37.75
CA LYS A 69 -5.40 32.68 38.65
C LYS A 69 -5.96 31.27 38.37
N ASP A 70 -7.17 31.19 37.83
CA ASP A 70 -7.93 29.94 37.72
C ASP A 70 -8.11 29.42 36.28
N TYR A 71 -7.73 30.21 35.26
CA TYR A 71 -8.05 29.94 33.85
C TYR A 71 -6.86 30.16 32.92
N LYS A 72 -6.77 29.35 31.85
CA LYS A 72 -5.74 29.47 30.80
C LYS A 72 -6.35 29.29 29.41
N CYS A 73 -6.11 30.25 28.52
CA CYS A 73 -6.40 30.09 27.09
C CYS A 73 -5.25 29.33 26.41
N VAL A 74 -5.60 28.36 25.57
CA VAL A 74 -4.67 27.58 24.73
C VAL A 74 -5.09 27.78 23.29
N ARG A 75 -4.14 28.19 22.44
CA ARG A 75 -4.33 28.29 20.99
C ARG A 75 -3.42 27.28 20.30
N ALA A 76 -3.96 26.58 19.30
CA ALA A 76 -3.14 25.79 18.39
C ALA A 76 -2.74 26.69 17.21
N ASP A 77 -1.47 27.05 17.12
CA ASP A 77 -0.85 27.51 15.88
C ASP A 77 0.15 26.46 15.37
N GLU A 78 0.67 26.67 14.15
CA GLU A 78 1.60 25.76 13.47
C GLU A 78 2.87 25.43 14.29
N ARG A 79 3.17 26.21 15.33
CA ARG A 79 4.34 26.04 16.19
C ARG A 79 4.03 25.47 17.56
N SER A 80 2.75 25.30 17.90
CA SER A 80 2.33 24.69 19.15
C SER A 80 2.76 23.22 19.26
N LEU A 81 3.09 22.76 20.48
CA LEU A 81 3.35 21.33 20.80
C LEU A 81 2.20 20.40 20.38
N TYR A 82 1.00 20.96 20.17
CA TYR A 82 -0.19 20.28 19.65
C TYR A 82 -0.11 19.97 18.15
N ALA A 83 0.44 20.88 17.35
CA ALA A 83 0.65 20.67 15.92
C ALA A 83 1.74 19.64 15.64
N LYS A 84 2.82 19.60 16.46
CA LYS A 84 3.91 18.63 16.30
C LYS A 84 3.50 17.16 16.50
N LYS A 85 2.43 16.88 17.24
CA LYS A 85 1.88 15.50 17.37
C LYS A 85 1.00 15.08 16.18
N ARG A 86 0.70 16.00 15.27
CA ARG A 86 -0.16 15.82 14.10
C ARG A 86 0.60 15.87 12.78
N ILE A 87 1.93 15.89 12.80
CA ILE A 87 2.75 15.75 11.61
C ILE A 87 3.39 14.37 11.57
N MET A 88 3.64 13.87 10.36
CA MET A 88 4.39 12.66 10.09
C MET A 88 5.27 12.88 8.85
N LEU A 89 6.33 12.09 8.71
CA LEU A 89 7.06 12.01 7.47
C LEU A 89 6.34 11.10 6.47
N ALA A 90 6.27 11.56 5.23
CA ALA A 90 5.77 10.81 4.10
C ALA A 90 6.61 11.06 2.86
N VAL A 91 6.66 10.07 1.97
CA VAL A 91 7.20 10.26 0.63
C VAL A 91 6.30 11.22 -0.14
N HIS A 92 6.92 12.20 -0.78
CA HIS A 92 6.24 13.25 -1.54
C HIS A 92 6.98 13.58 -2.83
N PHE A 93 6.24 14.13 -3.79
CA PHE A 93 6.75 14.78 -4.99
C PHE A 93 5.79 15.92 -5.34
N ASP A 94 6.30 17.14 -5.55
CA ASP A 94 5.43 18.29 -5.81
C ASP A 94 4.91 18.32 -7.26
N GLN A 95 5.67 17.76 -8.19
CA GLN A 95 5.32 17.68 -9.61
C GLN A 95 5.63 16.28 -10.16
N PRO A 96 4.80 15.76 -11.08
CA PRO A 96 5.13 14.54 -11.81
C PRO A 96 6.48 14.64 -12.52
N GLY A 97 7.24 13.56 -12.57
CA GLY A 97 8.58 13.58 -13.20
C GLY A 97 9.46 12.41 -12.79
N GLY A 98 10.77 12.57 -12.93
CA GLY A 98 11.79 11.57 -12.61
C GLY A 98 11.94 11.33 -11.09
N PRO A 99 12.72 10.30 -10.69
CA PRO A 99 12.85 9.92 -9.28
C PRO A 99 13.52 11.00 -8.44
N GLU A 100 14.24 11.94 -9.05
CA GLU A 100 14.80 13.14 -8.43
C GLU A 100 13.75 14.07 -7.79
N ASN A 101 12.48 13.94 -8.16
CA ASN A 101 11.38 14.70 -7.55
C ASN A 101 10.93 14.12 -6.21
N LEU A 102 11.41 12.93 -5.81
CA LEU A 102 10.99 12.26 -4.58
C LEU A 102 11.81 12.73 -3.38
N TYR A 103 11.11 13.11 -2.32
CA TYR A 103 11.71 13.48 -1.03
C TYR A 103 10.77 13.17 0.14
N LEU A 104 11.30 13.23 1.37
CA LEU A 104 10.47 13.13 2.58
C LEU A 104 9.94 14.51 2.97
N LYS A 105 8.63 14.61 3.18
CA LYS A 105 7.94 15.82 3.57
C LYS A 105 7.21 15.60 4.89
N GLU A 106 7.25 16.59 5.77
CA GLU A 106 6.32 16.64 6.91
C GLU A 106 4.91 16.94 6.39
N VAL A 107 3.99 16.02 6.64
CA VAL A 107 2.58 16.12 6.25
C VAL A 107 1.68 15.87 7.45
N ALA A 108 0.41 16.23 7.35
CA ALA A 108 -0.56 15.93 8.39
C ALA A 108 -0.69 14.41 8.59
N LYS A 109 -0.52 13.96 9.83
CA LYS A 109 -0.80 12.59 10.27
C LYS A 109 -2.32 12.36 10.19
N PRO A 110 -2.78 11.28 9.53
CA PRO A 110 -4.20 11.02 9.38
C PRO A 110 -4.82 10.51 10.70
N GLU A 111 -6.12 10.74 10.85
CA GLU A 111 -6.94 10.19 11.94
C GLU A 111 -7.90 9.14 11.36
N PRO A 112 -8.09 7.97 11.99
CA PRO A 112 -8.95 6.93 11.45
C PRO A 112 -10.43 7.34 11.55
N GLY A 113 -11.14 7.25 10.41
CA GLY A 113 -12.58 7.43 10.36
C GLY A 113 -13.35 6.19 10.85
N PRO A 114 -14.70 6.19 10.72
CA PRO A 114 -15.50 5.02 11.02
C PRO A 114 -15.11 3.79 10.18
N GLY A 115 -14.94 2.63 10.81
CA GLY A 115 -14.55 1.38 10.16
C GLY A 115 -13.08 1.34 9.70
N GLU A 116 -12.27 2.33 10.09
CA GLU A 116 -10.85 2.41 9.73
C GLU A 116 -9.96 2.28 10.97
N VAL A 117 -8.75 1.78 10.76
CA VAL A 117 -7.68 1.78 11.77
C VAL A 117 -6.60 2.77 11.37
N LEU A 118 -5.80 3.19 12.34
CA LEU A 118 -4.53 3.86 12.09
C LEU A 118 -3.39 2.87 12.29
N LEU A 119 -2.62 2.62 11.24
CA LEU A 119 -1.44 1.77 11.26
C LEU A 119 -0.18 2.66 11.37
N LYS A 120 0.69 2.40 12.35
CA LYS A 120 2.07 2.92 12.37
C LYS A 120 2.90 2.01 11.48
N VAL A 121 3.31 2.51 10.33
CA VAL A 121 4.01 1.74 9.31
C VAL A 121 5.43 1.45 9.80
N ALA A 122 5.83 0.19 9.72
CA ALA A 122 7.21 -0.25 9.89
C ALA A 122 7.88 -0.48 8.53
N ALA A 123 7.13 -0.97 7.54
CA ALA A 123 7.61 -1.12 6.18
C ALA A 123 6.47 -0.98 5.16
N SER A 124 6.79 -0.40 4.01
CA SER A 124 5.98 -0.38 2.80
C SER A 124 6.76 -1.08 1.69
N ALA A 125 6.17 -1.31 0.51
CA ALA A 125 6.93 -1.78 -0.63
C ALA A 125 6.62 -1.00 -1.90
N LEU A 126 7.60 -0.94 -2.81
CA LEU A 126 7.43 -0.33 -4.12
C LEU A 126 6.64 -1.24 -5.04
N ASN A 127 5.76 -0.62 -5.82
CA ASN A 127 5.01 -1.21 -6.91
C ASN A 127 5.19 -0.37 -8.18
N ARG A 128 4.99 -0.99 -9.34
CA ARG A 128 5.07 -0.25 -10.62
C ARG A 128 4.07 0.90 -10.69
N ALA A 129 2.94 0.78 -9.97
CA ALA A 129 1.96 1.86 -9.84
C ALA A 129 2.55 3.12 -9.20
N ASP A 130 3.52 3.01 -8.29
CA ASP A 130 4.17 4.18 -7.67
C ASP A 130 5.01 4.95 -8.69
N VAL A 131 5.71 4.23 -9.57
CA VAL A 131 6.47 4.80 -10.70
C VAL A 131 5.52 5.54 -11.65
N LEU A 132 4.42 4.91 -12.05
CA LEU A 132 3.44 5.48 -12.97
C LEU A 132 2.68 6.68 -12.36
N GLN A 133 2.35 6.61 -11.07
CA GLN A 133 1.70 7.70 -10.35
C GLN A 133 2.61 8.93 -10.30
N ARG A 134 3.89 8.74 -9.97
CA ARG A 134 4.88 9.83 -10.00
C ARG A 134 5.13 10.36 -11.42
N TRP A 135 5.03 9.54 -12.46
CA TRP A 135 5.05 10.03 -13.85
C TRP A 135 3.78 10.79 -14.24
N GLY A 136 2.76 10.83 -13.38
CA GLY A 136 1.47 11.47 -13.67
C GLY A 136 0.56 10.64 -14.57
N GLN A 137 0.87 9.35 -14.78
CA GLN A 137 0.16 8.43 -15.67
C GLN A 137 -0.84 7.54 -14.93
N TYR A 138 -0.84 7.55 -13.59
CA TYR A 138 -1.67 6.65 -12.79
C TYR A 138 -2.16 7.32 -11.51
N SER A 139 -3.17 8.19 -11.66
CA SER A 139 -3.76 8.92 -10.55
C SER A 139 -4.37 7.99 -9.49
N PRO A 140 -4.26 8.33 -8.20
CA PRO A 140 -4.97 7.60 -7.15
C PRO A 140 -6.49 7.67 -7.37
N PRO A 141 -7.26 6.64 -6.98
CA PRO A 141 -8.72 6.69 -7.02
C PRO A 141 -9.27 7.85 -6.18
N PRO A 142 -10.44 8.42 -6.55
CA PRO A 142 -11.08 9.48 -5.76
C PRO A 142 -11.21 9.08 -4.27
N GLY A 143 -10.81 9.99 -3.38
CA GLY A 143 -10.85 9.78 -1.93
C GLY A 143 -9.66 9.02 -1.34
N ALA A 144 -8.81 8.39 -2.17
CA ALA A 144 -7.54 7.82 -1.70
C ALA A 144 -6.48 8.90 -1.47
N SER A 145 -5.49 8.59 -0.63
CA SER A 145 -4.34 9.47 -0.42
C SER A 145 -3.51 9.64 -1.70
N ASN A 146 -3.01 10.85 -1.94
CA ASN A 146 -2.05 11.15 -3.00
C ASN A 146 -0.62 10.69 -2.69
N ILE A 147 -0.35 10.31 -1.44
CA ILE A 147 0.94 9.73 -1.02
C ILE A 147 1.11 8.34 -1.67
N LEU A 148 2.33 8.01 -2.07
CA LEU A 148 2.67 6.71 -2.68
C LEU A 148 2.52 5.53 -1.70
N GLY A 149 2.54 4.31 -2.22
CA GLY A 149 2.47 3.08 -1.42
C GLY A 149 1.11 2.42 -1.43
N LEU A 150 1.03 1.26 -2.07
CA LEU A 150 -0.16 0.41 -2.17
C LEU A 150 -0.23 -0.69 -1.11
N GLU A 151 0.77 -0.78 -0.25
CA GLU A 151 0.78 -1.74 0.84
C GLU A 151 1.63 -1.24 2.00
N ALA A 152 1.34 -1.72 3.20
CA ALA A 152 2.12 -1.45 4.38
C ALA A 152 2.05 -2.62 5.35
N SER A 153 3.03 -2.73 6.22
CA SER A 153 2.97 -3.51 7.44
C SER A 153 3.43 -2.67 8.61
N GLY A 154 2.92 -2.99 9.80
CA GLY A 154 3.20 -2.18 10.97
C GLY A 154 2.39 -2.61 12.18
N HIS A 155 2.18 -1.66 13.09
CA HIS A 155 1.41 -1.86 14.31
C HIS A 155 0.16 -0.99 14.32
N VAL A 156 -0.98 -1.57 14.70
CA VAL A 156 -2.21 -0.81 14.93
C VAL A 156 -1.97 0.15 16.09
N VAL A 157 -2.30 1.42 15.90
CA VAL A 157 -2.15 2.48 16.91
C VAL A 157 -3.49 2.81 17.54
N THR A 158 -4.49 3.05 16.68
CA THR A 158 -5.84 3.44 17.07
C THR A 158 -6.83 2.72 16.18
N VAL A 159 -7.95 2.29 16.76
CA VAL A 159 -9.08 1.70 16.04
C VAL A 159 -10.19 2.76 16.00
N GLY A 160 -10.69 3.05 14.81
CA GLY A 160 -11.76 4.02 14.59
C GLY A 160 -13.12 3.51 15.07
N PRO A 161 -14.13 4.40 15.16
CA PRO A 161 -15.47 4.02 15.57
C PRO A 161 -16.10 2.96 14.65
N GLY A 162 -16.88 2.03 15.19
CA GLY A 162 -17.66 1.09 14.39
C GLY A 162 -16.88 -0.09 13.78
N CYS A 163 -15.57 -0.18 14.00
CA CYS A 163 -14.79 -1.38 13.68
C CYS A 163 -15.32 -2.61 14.44
N GLN A 164 -15.52 -3.73 13.74
CA GLN A 164 -16.03 -4.99 14.28
C GLN A 164 -14.95 -6.09 14.31
N GLY A 165 -13.82 -5.88 13.64
CA GLY A 165 -12.74 -6.84 13.53
C GLY A 165 -11.94 -7.02 14.83
N PRO A 166 -11.03 -8.01 14.88
CA PRO A 166 -10.28 -8.35 16.09
C PRO A 166 -9.12 -7.37 16.38
N TRP A 167 -9.09 -6.19 15.75
CA TRP A 167 -7.97 -5.26 15.78
C TRP A 167 -7.91 -4.47 17.08
N LYS A 168 -6.71 -4.37 17.66
CA LYS A 168 -6.44 -3.59 18.87
C LYS A 168 -5.09 -2.91 18.76
N ALA A 169 -4.89 -1.82 19.49
CA ALA A 169 -3.61 -1.14 19.57
C ALA A 169 -2.49 -2.13 19.96
N GLY A 170 -1.35 -2.03 19.28
CA GLY A 170 -0.19 -2.92 19.43
C GLY A 170 -0.19 -4.14 18.51
N HIS A 171 -1.34 -4.56 17.94
CA HIS A 171 -1.38 -5.69 17.00
C HIS A 171 -0.53 -5.41 15.77
N SER A 172 0.30 -6.38 15.37
CA SER A 172 0.99 -6.36 14.09
C SER A 172 0.03 -6.74 12.96
N ALA A 173 0.03 -5.94 11.90
CA ALA A 173 -0.83 -6.15 10.74
C ALA A 173 -0.11 -5.73 9.45
N MET A 174 -0.60 -6.26 8.33
CA MET A 174 -0.26 -5.81 6.99
C MET A 174 -1.54 -5.45 6.22
N ALA A 175 -1.44 -4.55 5.25
CA ALA A 175 -2.60 -3.91 4.64
C ALA A 175 -2.44 -3.77 3.12
N LEU A 176 -3.53 -4.04 2.39
CA LEU A 176 -3.72 -3.55 1.04
C LEU A 176 -4.21 -2.10 1.09
N LEU A 177 -3.62 -1.21 0.29
CA LEU A 177 -3.90 0.23 0.30
C LEU A 177 -4.23 0.73 -1.10
N ALA A 178 -5.00 1.82 -1.18
CA ALA A 178 -5.18 2.58 -2.41
C ALA A 178 -4.12 3.69 -2.60
N GLY A 179 -3.28 3.91 -1.59
CA GLY A 179 -2.27 4.97 -1.46
C GLY A 179 -1.93 5.21 0.01
N GLY A 180 -0.82 5.89 0.29
CA GLY A 180 -0.44 6.32 1.64
C GLY A 180 0.47 5.37 2.42
N GLY A 181 0.86 4.23 1.86
CA GLY A 181 1.72 3.26 2.56
C GLY A 181 3.15 3.75 2.81
N GLN A 182 3.68 4.64 1.96
CA GLN A 182 5.03 5.18 2.08
C GLN A 182 5.07 6.41 2.99
N ALA A 183 4.63 6.23 4.23
CA ALA A 183 4.59 7.25 5.28
C ALA A 183 4.72 6.59 6.66
N GLU A 184 4.95 7.36 7.73
CA GLU A 184 5.01 6.81 9.09
C GLU A 184 3.66 6.29 9.60
N TYR A 185 2.55 6.84 9.12
CA TYR A 185 1.20 6.40 9.49
C TYR A 185 0.26 6.38 8.29
N VAL A 186 -0.66 5.42 8.28
CA VAL A 186 -1.70 5.30 7.25
C VAL A 186 -3.02 4.83 7.86
N THR A 187 -4.13 5.37 7.35
CA THR A 187 -5.46 4.87 7.70
C THR A 187 -5.87 3.73 6.77
N VAL A 188 -6.48 2.70 7.33
CA VAL A 188 -6.80 1.47 6.59
C VAL A 188 -8.22 1.03 6.96
N PRO A 189 -9.14 0.81 6.00
CA PRO A 189 -10.38 0.10 6.28
C PRO A 189 -10.08 -1.25 6.94
N GLU A 190 -10.74 -1.57 8.05
CA GLU A 190 -10.35 -2.75 8.85
C GLU A 190 -10.41 -4.07 8.07
N GLY A 191 -11.29 -4.15 7.07
CA GLY A 191 -11.43 -5.31 6.18
C GLY A 191 -10.31 -5.44 5.14
N HIS A 192 -9.40 -4.47 5.05
CA HIS A 192 -8.20 -4.52 4.19
C HIS A 192 -6.94 -4.92 4.97
N LEU A 193 -7.04 -5.06 6.29
CA LEU A 193 -5.98 -5.58 7.14
C LEU A 193 -5.93 -7.11 7.11
N MET A 194 -4.72 -7.62 7.21
CA MET A 194 -4.40 -9.04 7.37
C MET A 194 -3.44 -9.21 8.54
N PRO A 195 -3.54 -10.29 9.32
CA PRO A 195 -2.57 -10.58 10.35
C PRO A 195 -1.21 -10.91 9.71
N VAL A 196 -0.13 -10.56 10.39
CA VAL A 196 1.22 -10.95 9.95
C VAL A 196 1.41 -12.45 10.25
N PRO A 197 1.77 -13.29 9.26
CA PRO A 197 2.03 -14.70 9.50
C PRO A 197 3.13 -14.92 10.54
N LYS A 198 2.95 -15.94 11.39
CA LYS A 198 3.90 -16.25 12.46
C LYS A 198 5.28 -16.52 11.87
N GLY A 199 6.31 -15.91 12.44
CA GLY A 199 7.70 -16.04 12.00
C GLY A 199 8.14 -14.99 10.98
N LEU A 200 7.22 -14.35 10.25
CA LEU A 200 7.60 -13.29 9.31
C LEU A 200 7.91 -11.98 10.03
N THR A 201 8.96 -11.29 9.56
CA THR A 201 9.24 -9.91 9.97
C THR A 201 8.25 -8.96 9.30
N LEU A 202 8.10 -7.74 9.84
CA LEU A 202 7.29 -6.70 9.19
C LEU A 202 7.83 -6.35 7.78
N ILE A 203 9.15 -6.35 7.59
CA ILE A 203 9.76 -6.16 6.27
C ILE A 203 9.28 -7.23 5.28
N GLN A 204 9.28 -8.51 5.69
CA GLN A 204 8.76 -9.60 4.86
C GLN A 204 7.24 -9.49 4.63
N ALA A 205 6.49 -9.10 5.66
CA ALA A 205 5.05 -8.91 5.58
C ALA A 205 4.66 -7.76 4.63
N ALA A 206 5.46 -6.68 4.56
CA ALA A 206 5.23 -5.57 3.63
C ALA A 206 5.38 -5.95 2.15
N ALA A 207 5.93 -7.13 1.84
CA ALA A 207 6.04 -7.65 0.48
C ALA A 207 4.85 -8.54 0.07
N ILE A 208 3.86 -8.71 0.95
CA ILE A 208 2.72 -9.60 0.71
C ILE A 208 1.51 -8.88 0.06
N PRO A 209 0.93 -7.82 0.65
CA PRO A 209 -0.43 -7.42 0.31
C PRO A 209 -0.68 -7.15 -1.18
N GLU A 210 0.03 -6.23 -1.82
CA GLU A 210 -0.28 -5.84 -3.20
C GLU A 210 0.05 -6.98 -4.17
N ALA A 211 1.25 -7.55 -4.05
CA ALA A 211 1.72 -8.58 -4.97
C ALA A 211 0.89 -9.86 -4.91
N TRP A 212 0.58 -10.32 -3.70
CA TRP A 212 -0.08 -11.61 -3.50
C TRP A 212 -1.59 -11.52 -3.63
N LEU A 213 -2.24 -10.43 -3.18
CA LEU A 213 -3.67 -10.25 -3.44
C LEU A 213 -3.93 -10.06 -4.94
N THR A 214 -3.05 -9.35 -5.64
CA THR A 214 -3.13 -9.26 -7.11
C THR A 214 -2.94 -10.64 -7.74
N ALA A 215 -1.86 -11.36 -7.42
CA ALA A 215 -1.65 -12.71 -7.99
C ALA A 215 -2.82 -13.67 -7.70
N PHE A 216 -3.35 -13.65 -6.47
CA PHE A 216 -4.52 -14.42 -6.06
C PHE A 216 -5.78 -14.03 -6.84
N GLN A 217 -6.04 -12.72 -6.99
CA GLN A 217 -7.14 -12.20 -7.81
C GLN A 217 -7.03 -12.71 -9.26
N LEU A 218 -5.85 -12.56 -9.87
CA LEU A 218 -5.64 -12.92 -11.26
C LEU A 218 -5.78 -14.43 -11.50
N LEU A 219 -5.23 -15.25 -10.61
CA LEU A 219 -5.27 -16.71 -10.76
C LEU A 219 -6.63 -17.31 -10.41
N HIS A 220 -7.20 -16.97 -9.26
CA HIS A 220 -8.36 -17.69 -8.72
C HIS A 220 -9.68 -16.99 -9.03
N VAL A 221 -9.73 -15.67 -8.98
CA VAL A 221 -10.98 -14.91 -9.16
C VAL A 221 -11.25 -14.65 -10.63
N ILE A 222 -10.23 -14.21 -11.38
CA ILE A 222 -10.38 -13.79 -12.78
C ILE A 222 -10.05 -14.95 -13.74
N GLY A 223 -8.85 -15.52 -13.63
CA GLY A 223 -8.38 -16.60 -14.50
C GLY A 223 -8.96 -17.97 -14.16
N GLN A 224 -9.52 -18.15 -12.96
CA GLN A 224 -10.11 -19.39 -12.47
C GLN A 224 -9.24 -20.62 -12.79
N VAL A 225 -7.95 -20.53 -12.46
CA VAL A 225 -6.94 -21.56 -12.74
C VAL A 225 -7.32 -22.87 -12.06
N LYS A 226 -7.19 -23.97 -12.82
CA LYS A 226 -7.44 -25.33 -12.36
C LYS A 226 -6.14 -26.13 -12.30
N ALA A 227 -6.13 -27.18 -11.48
CA ALA A 227 -5.02 -28.11 -11.44
C ALA A 227 -4.76 -28.74 -12.82
N GLY A 228 -3.48 -28.90 -13.17
CA GLY A 228 -3.03 -29.41 -14.48
C GLY A 228 -3.01 -28.37 -15.60
N GLU A 229 -3.60 -27.18 -15.42
CA GLU A 229 -3.55 -26.12 -16.41
C GLU A 229 -2.16 -25.48 -16.49
N THR A 230 -1.74 -25.13 -17.70
CA THR A 230 -0.51 -24.35 -17.93
C THR A 230 -0.80 -22.86 -17.83
N VAL A 231 -0.01 -22.15 -17.02
CA VAL A 231 -0.14 -20.71 -16.79
C VAL A 231 1.12 -19.99 -17.25
N LEU A 232 1.04 -19.16 -18.30
CA LEU A 232 2.14 -18.31 -18.73
C LEU A 232 2.12 -16.98 -17.96
N ILE A 233 3.18 -16.70 -17.21
CA ILE A 233 3.30 -15.54 -16.32
C ILE A 233 4.36 -14.59 -16.87
N HIS A 234 3.95 -13.44 -17.39
CA HIS A 234 4.89 -12.41 -17.82
C HIS A 234 5.47 -11.64 -16.64
N ALA A 235 6.70 -11.14 -16.84
CA ALA A 235 7.49 -10.52 -15.78
C ALA A 235 7.54 -11.41 -14.53
N GLY A 236 7.84 -12.70 -14.70
CA GLY A 236 7.78 -13.71 -13.64
C GLY A 236 8.69 -13.41 -12.44
N SER A 237 9.74 -12.61 -12.66
CA SER A 237 10.66 -12.14 -11.60
C SER A 237 10.16 -10.90 -10.85
N SER A 238 8.97 -10.37 -11.15
CA SER A 238 8.38 -9.22 -10.46
C SER A 238 7.76 -9.61 -9.11
N GLY A 239 7.30 -8.64 -8.33
CA GLY A 239 6.52 -8.91 -7.11
C GLY A 239 5.31 -9.80 -7.38
N VAL A 240 4.45 -9.41 -8.32
CA VAL A 240 3.27 -10.21 -8.72
C VAL A 240 3.68 -11.53 -9.35
N GLY A 241 4.71 -11.54 -10.21
CA GLY A 241 5.18 -12.76 -10.88
C GLY A 241 5.68 -13.83 -9.90
N THR A 242 6.50 -13.43 -8.93
CA THR A 242 7.04 -14.36 -7.91
C THR A 242 5.95 -14.91 -6.98
N ALA A 243 4.91 -14.12 -6.69
CA ALA A 243 3.72 -14.61 -5.99
C ALA A 243 2.89 -15.55 -6.86
N ALA A 244 2.66 -15.19 -8.12
CA ALA A 244 1.84 -15.96 -9.06
C ALA A 244 2.44 -17.35 -9.37
N VAL A 245 3.77 -17.47 -9.49
CA VAL A 245 4.44 -18.77 -9.65
C VAL A 245 4.13 -19.71 -8.48
N GLN A 246 4.27 -19.21 -7.26
CA GLN A 246 4.04 -20.01 -6.04
C GLN A 246 2.56 -20.39 -5.90
N LEU A 247 1.64 -19.45 -6.13
CA LEU A 247 0.20 -19.70 -6.06
C LEU A 247 -0.29 -20.65 -7.17
N ALA A 248 0.23 -20.52 -8.39
CA ALA A 248 -0.09 -21.44 -9.48
C ALA A 248 0.36 -22.87 -9.14
N ARG A 249 1.57 -23.03 -8.60
CA ARG A 249 2.05 -24.33 -8.12
C ARG A 249 1.17 -24.89 -7.00
N GLN A 250 0.80 -24.05 -6.03
CA GLN A 250 -0.09 -24.45 -4.93
C GLN A 250 -1.47 -24.89 -5.45
N ALA A 251 -1.97 -24.27 -6.52
CA ALA A 251 -3.21 -24.65 -7.20
C ALA A 251 -3.08 -25.95 -8.04
N GLY A 252 -1.91 -26.57 -8.08
CA GLY A 252 -1.62 -27.73 -8.92
C GLY A 252 -1.47 -27.41 -10.41
N ALA A 253 -1.33 -26.14 -10.77
CA ALA A 253 -1.10 -25.68 -12.13
C ALA A 253 0.40 -25.70 -12.48
N ILE A 254 0.71 -25.49 -13.76
CA ILE A 254 2.07 -25.58 -14.33
C ILE A 254 2.51 -24.16 -14.75
N PRO A 255 3.22 -23.41 -13.88
CA PRO A 255 3.64 -22.05 -14.19
C PRO A 255 4.83 -22.03 -15.16
N LEU A 256 4.66 -21.37 -16.29
CA LEU A 256 5.73 -20.94 -17.20
C LEU A 256 5.96 -19.45 -17.00
N VAL A 257 7.19 -18.97 -17.17
CA VAL A 257 7.52 -17.57 -16.91
C VAL A 257 8.28 -16.92 -18.05
N THR A 258 8.10 -15.62 -18.25
CA THR A 258 9.04 -14.80 -19.01
C THR A 258 9.78 -13.82 -18.11
N ALA A 259 11.09 -13.67 -18.34
CA ALA A 259 11.93 -12.69 -17.64
C ALA A 259 13.06 -12.21 -18.53
N GLY A 260 13.72 -11.11 -18.14
CA GLY A 260 14.70 -10.40 -19.00
C GLY A 260 16.16 -10.77 -18.77
N SER A 261 16.45 -11.82 -18.01
CA SER A 261 17.79 -12.39 -17.80
C SER A 261 17.73 -13.84 -17.32
N LEU A 262 18.77 -14.61 -17.62
CA LEU A 262 18.89 -16.01 -17.20
C LEU A 262 18.95 -16.17 -15.67
N ASP A 263 19.61 -15.25 -14.96
CA ASP A 263 19.68 -15.30 -13.49
C ASP A 263 18.31 -15.14 -12.84
N LYS A 264 17.46 -14.28 -13.42
CA LYS A 264 16.07 -14.12 -12.98
C LYS A 264 15.24 -15.36 -13.24
N ILE A 265 15.44 -16.03 -14.37
CA ILE A 265 14.78 -17.30 -14.70
C ILE A 265 15.16 -18.39 -13.69
N LYS A 266 16.47 -18.60 -13.47
CA LYS A 266 16.97 -19.58 -12.49
C LYS A 266 16.43 -19.32 -11.08
N ALA A 267 16.26 -18.06 -10.70
CA ALA A 267 15.70 -17.71 -9.41
C ALA A 267 14.21 -18.06 -9.28
N VAL A 268 13.39 -17.80 -10.32
CA VAL A 268 11.96 -18.13 -10.28
C VAL A 268 11.66 -19.62 -10.51
N GLU A 269 12.55 -20.36 -11.16
CA GLU A 269 12.50 -21.84 -11.20
C GLU A 269 12.59 -22.43 -9.79
N LYS A 270 13.42 -21.87 -8.90
CA LYS A 270 13.48 -22.28 -7.49
C LYS A 270 12.18 -22.03 -6.74
N LEU A 271 11.36 -21.08 -7.20
CA LEU A 271 10.02 -20.81 -6.65
C LEU A 271 8.96 -21.78 -7.20
N GLY A 272 9.30 -22.57 -8.21
CA GLY A 272 8.43 -23.59 -8.79
C GLY A 272 7.98 -23.35 -10.23
N ALA A 273 8.58 -22.39 -10.96
CA ALA A 273 8.37 -22.29 -12.40
C ALA A 273 8.83 -23.59 -13.09
N ALA A 274 7.98 -24.16 -13.94
CA ALA A 274 8.26 -25.40 -14.67
C ALA A 274 9.20 -25.17 -15.87
N ALA A 275 9.15 -23.98 -16.46
CA ALA A 275 10.14 -23.47 -17.41
C ALA A 275 10.14 -21.94 -17.42
N GLY A 276 11.27 -21.34 -17.81
CA GLY A 276 11.36 -19.90 -18.02
C GLY A 276 11.99 -19.53 -19.36
N PHE A 277 11.51 -18.43 -19.94
CA PHE A 277 11.90 -17.96 -21.27
C PHE A 277 12.49 -16.55 -21.18
N ASN A 278 13.72 -16.39 -21.68
CA ASN A 278 14.34 -15.08 -21.76
C ASN A 278 13.82 -14.35 -22.99
N TYR A 279 12.92 -13.38 -22.79
CA TYR A 279 12.25 -12.69 -23.90
C TYR A 279 13.19 -11.84 -24.76
N LYS A 280 14.44 -11.63 -24.32
CA LYS A 280 15.47 -10.92 -25.09
C LYS A 280 16.28 -11.83 -26.02
N GLU A 281 16.27 -13.14 -25.77
CA GLU A 281 17.11 -14.11 -26.46
C GLU A 281 16.31 -15.10 -27.31
N GLY A 282 14.98 -15.12 -27.18
CA GLY A 282 14.15 -16.03 -27.94
C GLY A 282 12.67 -15.64 -27.94
N ASP A 283 11.89 -16.41 -28.72
CA ASP A 283 10.45 -16.23 -28.81
C ASP A 283 9.73 -17.09 -27.76
N PHE A 284 9.21 -16.43 -26.72
CA PHE A 284 8.45 -17.12 -25.67
C PHE A 284 7.18 -17.80 -26.21
N SER A 285 6.61 -17.34 -27.32
CA SER A 285 5.42 -17.96 -27.93
C SER A 285 5.75 -19.37 -28.43
N ALA A 286 6.80 -19.48 -29.25
CA ALA A 286 7.30 -20.75 -29.77
C ALA A 286 7.71 -21.69 -28.63
N ALA A 287 8.46 -21.18 -27.64
CA ALA A 287 8.91 -21.99 -26.50
C ALA A 287 7.75 -22.47 -25.62
N THR A 288 6.70 -21.65 -25.45
CA THR A 288 5.47 -22.06 -24.75
C THR A 288 4.76 -23.18 -25.50
N LEU A 289 4.63 -23.06 -26.83
CA LEU A 289 4.03 -24.12 -27.66
C LEU A 289 4.87 -25.40 -27.62
N GLU A 290 6.20 -25.30 -27.68
CA GLU A 290 7.08 -26.46 -27.57
C GLU A 290 6.89 -27.18 -26.22
N PHE A 291 6.95 -26.45 -25.11
CA PHE A 291 6.75 -27.00 -23.77
C PHE A 291 5.39 -27.70 -23.63
N THR A 292 4.35 -27.09 -24.19
CA THR A 292 2.96 -27.58 -24.14
C THR A 292 2.65 -28.58 -25.26
N LYS A 293 3.64 -29.00 -26.06
CA LYS A 293 3.47 -29.92 -27.21
C LYS A 293 2.39 -29.45 -28.20
N GLY A 294 2.33 -28.15 -28.44
CA GLY A 294 1.40 -27.47 -29.33
C GLY A 294 0.06 -27.10 -28.70
N ALA A 295 -0.24 -27.52 -27.47
CA ALA A 295 -1.53 -27.23 -26.83
C ALA A 295 -1.71 -25.75 -26.46
N GLY A 296 -0.62 -25.05 -26.11
CA GLY A 296 -0.63 -23.66 -25.66
C GLY A 296 -0.90 -23.50 -24.15
N ALA A 297 -0.80 -22.26 -23.67
CA ALA A 297 -1.09 -21.90 -22.28
C ALA A 297 -2.60 -21.76 -22.05
N ASN A 298 -3.13 -22.40 -21.01
CA ASN A 298 -4.54 -22.32 -20.64
C ASN A 298 -4.89 -20.97 -20.01
N VAL A 299 -3.94 -20.36 -19.30
CA VAL A 299 -4.05 -19.00 -18.74
C VAL A 299 -2.78 -18.21 -19.05
N ILE A 300 -2.93 -16.94 -19.42
CA ILE A 300 -1.83 -15.99 -19.55
C ILE A 300 -2.06 -14.85 -18.55
N LEU A 301 -1.10 -14.59 -17.67
CA LEU A 301 -1.06 -13.39 -16.83
C LEU A 301 -0.18 -12.34 -17.48
N ASP A 302 -0.80 -11.29 -18.00
CA ASP A 302 -0.14 -10.31 -18.86
C ASP A 302 -0.13 -8.91 -18.25
N CYS A 303 1.06 -8.46 -17.88
CA CYS A 303 1.32 -7.08 -17.49
C CYS A 303 2.02 -6.24 -18.57
N VAL A 304 2.24 -6.81 -19.76
CA VAL A 304 2.98 -6.21 -20.86
C VAL A 304 2.02 -5.62 -21.89
N GLY A 305 1.01 -6.37 -22.34
CA GLY A 305 0.01 -5.88 -23.27
C GLY A 305 0.52 -5.77 -24.71
N GLY A 306 0.49 -4.57 -25.28
CA GLY A 306 0.64 -4.31 -26.72
C GLY A 306 1.82 -5.03 -27.37
N SER A 307 3.06 -4.81 -26.93
CA SER A 307 4.22 -5.44 -27.56
C SER A 307 4.22 -6.99 -27.51
N TYR A 308 3.39 -7.62 -26.67
CA TYR A 308 3.29 -9.07 -26.53
C TYR A 308 2.01 -9.66 -27.13
N TRP A 309 1.04 -8.84 -27.58
CA TRP A 309 -0.31 -9.30 -27.92
C TRP A 309 -0.30 -10.43 -28.98
N GLU A 310 0.54 -10.31 -30.02
CA GLU A 310 0.63 -11.29 -31.11
C GLU A 310 1.15 -12.65 -30.63
N LYS A 311 2.17 -12.59 -29.76
CA LYS A 311 2.80 -13.77 -29.18
C LYS A 311 1.88 -14.44 -28.17
N ASN A 312 1.18 -13.65 -27.37
CA ASN A 312 0.20 -14.14 -26.40
C ASN A 312 -0.92 -14.91 -27.09
N VAL A 313 -1.56 -14.32 -28.10
CA VAL A 313 -2.66 -15.01 -28.80
C VAL A 313 -2.18 -16.25 -29.58
N ALA A 314 -0.95 -16.24 -30.11
CA ALA A 314 -0.40 -17.37 -30.82
C ALA A 314 -0.18 -18.59 -29.91
N CYS A 315 0.39 -18.38 -28.71
CA CYS A 315 0.65 -19.44 -27.74
C CYS A 315 -0.50 -19.71 -26.75
N LEU A 316 -1.62 -18.98 -26.84
CA LEU A 316 -2.82 -19.28 -26.09
C LEU A 316 -3.41 -20.63 -26.52
N ALA A 317 -3.85 -21.42 -25.55
CA ALA A 317 -4.58 -22.66 -25.79
C ALA A 317 -5.98 -22.38 -26.36
N LEU A 318 -6.60 -23.44 -26.91
CA LEU A 318 -8.04 -23.42 -27.15
C LEU A 318 -8.78 -23.18 -25.83
N ASP A 319 -9.80 -22.32 -25.86
CA ASP A 319 -10.59 -21.91 -24.68
C ASP A 319 -9.75 -21.23 -23.58
N GLY A 320 -8.55 -20.73 -23.94
CA GLY A 320 -7.63 -20.10 -23.01
C GLY A 320 -8.12 -18.74 -22.48
N ARG A 321 -7.67 -18.39 -21.27
CA ARG A 321 -7.96 -17.10 -20.62
C ARG A 321 -6.72 -16.23 -20.58
N TRP A 322 -6.74 -15.12 -21.29
CA TRP A 322 -5.70 -14.11 -21.24
C TRP A 322 -6.14 -13.00 -20.29
N VAL A 323 -5.49 -12.93 -19.13
CA VAL A 323 -5.76 -11.94 -18.07
C VAL A 323 -4.78 -10.78 -18.20
N LEU A 324 -5.24 -9.67 -18.78
CA LEU A 324 -4.50 -8.42 -18.94
C LEU A 324 -4.66 -7.53 -17.70
N TYR A 325 -3.54 -7.20 -17.03
CA TYR A 325 -3.52 -6.41 -15.80
C TYR A 325 -2.43 -5.32 -15.75
N GLY A 326 -1.72 -5.13 -16.87
CA GLY A 326 -0.73 -4.08 -17.02
C GLY A 326 -0.39 -3.85 -18.50
N LEU A 327 0.22 -2.69 -18.78
CA LEU A 327 0.49 -2.22 -20.15
C LEU A 327 1.95 -1.75 -20.29
N LEU A 328 2.89 -2.47 -19.67
CA LEU A 328 4.32 -2.10 -19.69
C LEU A 328 4.91 -2.00 -21.10
N GLY A 329 4.36 -2.79 -22.04
CA GLY A 329 4.73 -2.83 -23.45
C GLY A 329 3.79 -2.03 -24.35
N GLY A 330 2.98 -1.12 -23.79
CA GLY A 330 2.05 -0.27 -24.51
C GLY A 330 0.61 -0.78 -24.53
N ALA A 331 -0.31 0.13 -24.86
CA ALA A 331 -1.76 -0.13 -24.91
C ALA A 331 -2.29 -0.39 -26.32
N GLU A 332 -1.50 -0.08 -27.35
CA GLU A 332 -1.93 -0.16 -28.74
C GLU A 332 -1.84 -1.59 -29.28
N VAL A 333 -2.82 -1.94 -30.10
CA VAL A 333 -2.92 -3.22 -30.80
C VAL A 333 -3.11 -2.92 -32.28
N HIS A 334 -2.12 -3.29 -33.09
CA HIS A 334 -2.13 -3.12 -34.55
C HIS A 334 -2.13 -4.49 -35.22
N GLY A 335 -3.28 -4.94 -35.73
CA GLY A 335 -3.40 -6.22 -36.44
C GLY A 335 -4.69 -6.99 -36.13
N GLU A 336 -4.72 -8.27 -36.48
CA GLU A 336 -5.94 -9.10 -36.48
C GLU A 336 -6.24 -9.81 -35.14
N LEU A 337 -6.15 -9.08 -34.01
CA LEU A 337 -6.37 -9.65 -32.69
C LEU A 337 -7.70 -10.41 -32.58
N LEU A 338 -8.80 -9.83 -33.05
CA LEU A 338 -10.12 -10.45 -32.94
C LEU A 338 -10.22 -11.78 -33.70
N SER A 339 -9.65 -11.84 -34.91
CA SER A 339 -9.64 -13.07 -35.72
C SER A 339 -8.80 -14.18 -35.06
N LYS A 340 -7.58 -13.83 -34.61
CA LYS A 340 -6.69 -14.77 -33.92
C LYS A 340 -7.31 -15.27 -32.60
N LEU A 341 -7.90 -14.37 -31.80
CA LEU A 341 -8.52 -14.72 -30.54
C LEU A 341 -9.79 -15.58 -30.73
N LEU A 342 -10.62 -15.25 -31.72
CA LEU A 342 -11.81 -16.02 -32.08
C LEU A 342 -11.44 -17.46 -32.49
N THR A 343 -10.37 -17.62 -33.28
CA THR A 343 -9.87 -18.94 -33.69
C THR A 343 -9.44 -19.80 -32.49
N LYS A 344 -8.94 -19.16 -31.44
CA LYS A 344 -8.59 -19.81 -30.17
C LYS A 344 -9.79 -20.04 -29.25
N ARG A 345 -10.98 -19.50 -29.57
CA ARG A 345 -12.09 -19.33 -28.63
C ARG A 345 -11.63 -18.68 -27.31
N GLY A 346 -10.64 -17.81 -27.42
CA GLY A 346 -9.96 -17.24 -26.27
C GLY A 346 -10.79 -16.16 -25.60
N SER A 347 -10.59 -16.01 -24.29
CA SER A 347 -11.15 -14.91 -23.51
C SER A 347 -10.06 -13.90 -23.19
N LEU A 348 -10.27 -12.63 -23.54
CA LEU A 348 -9.46 -11.52 -23.03
C LEU A 348 -10.18 -10.91 -21.83
N LEU A 349 -9.65 -11.18 -20.64
CA LEU A 349 -10.15 -10.68 -19.36
C LEU A 349 -9.24 -9.56 -18.87
N THR A 350 -9.81 -8.51 -18.29
CA THR A 350 -9.01 -7.41 -17.72
C THR A 350 -9.22 -7.31 -16.22
N SER A 351 -8.16 -6.95 -15.49
CA SER A 351 -8.26 -6.73 -14.04
C SER A 351 -7.44 -5.53 -13.58
N LEU A 352 -8.04 -4.78 -12.67
CA LEU A 352 -7.37 -3.78 -11.82
C LEU A 352 -7.80 -4.03 -10.38
N LEU A 353 -6.86 -3.83 -9.44
CA LEU A 353 -7.13 -3.95 -8.00
C LEU A 353 -7.26 -2.59 -7.32
N ARG A 354 -6.34 -1.65 -7.59
CA ARG A 354 -6.30 -0.35 -6.90
C ARG A 354 -7.62 0.42 -7.00
N SER A 355 -8.29 0.39 -8.15
CA SER A 355 -9.55 1.10 -8.42
C SER A 355 -10.81 0.37 -7.95
N ARG A 356 -10.70 -0.87 -7.43
CA ARG A 356 -11.85 -1.60 -6.88
C ARG A 356 -12.38 -0.90 -5.62
N ASP A 357 -13.69 -1.01 -5.43
CA ASP A 357 -14.36 -0.46 -4.25
C ASP A 357 -13.92 -1.16 -2.95
N LYS A 358 -14.29 -0.57 -1.81
CA LYS A 358 -13.91 -1.09 -0.49
C LYS A 358 -14.46 -2.50 -0.24
N LYS A 359 -15.65 -2.82 -0.76
CA LYS A 359 -16.34 -4.11 -0.55
C LYS A 359 -15.61 -5.24 -1.26
N TYR A 360 -15.31 -5.09 -2.54
CA TYR A 360 -14.56 -6.06 -3.33
C TYR A 360 -13.19 -6.35 -2.69
N LYS A 361 -12.48 -5.29 -2.26
CA LYS A 361 -11.18 -5.46 -1.60
C LYS A 361 -11.31 -6.21 -0.28
N ALA A 362 -12.34 -5.94 0.52
CA ALA A 362 -12.58 -6.66 1.78
C ALA A 362 -12.91 -8.14 1.53
N GLU A 363 -13.73 -8.44 0.51
CA GLU A 363 -14.03 -9.82 0.11
C GLU A 363 -12.79 -10.56 -0.40
N LEU A 364 -11.96 -9.91 -1.23
CA LEU A 364 -10.71 -10.47 -1.72
C LEU A 364 -9.72 -10.75 -0.57
N VAL A 365 -9.58 -9.78 0.34
CA VAL A 365 -8.71 -9.91 1.52
C VAL A 365 -9.19 -11.01 2.44
N ALA A 366 -10.50 -11.12 2.68
CA ALA A 366 -11.07 -12.19 3.48
C ALA A 366 -10.81 -13.58 2.86
N ALA A 367 -11.06 -13.72 1.55
CA ALA A 367 -10.81 -14.96 0.82
C ALA A 367 -9.31 -15.33 0.85
N PHE A 368 -8.42 -14.37 0.62
CA PHE A 368 -6.97 -14.59 0.70
C PHE A 368 -6.51 -14.97 2.12
N THR A 369 -7.04 -14.28 3.14
CA THR A 369 -6.73 -14.54 4.55
C THR A 369 -7.14 -15.96 4.95
N GLN A 370 -8.26 -16.45 4.42
CA GLN A 370 -8.72 -17.80 4.72
C GLN A 370 -7.97 -18.87 3.93
N GLN A 371 -7.76 -18.66 2.63
CA GLN A 371 -7.30 -19.72 1.72
C GLN A 371 -5.78 -19.75 1.56
N ILE A 372 -5.12 -18.59 1.59
CA ILE A 372 -3.71 -18.48 1.19
C ILE A 372 -2.83 -18.17 2.39
N LEU A 373 -3.23 -17.19 3.21
CA LEU A 373 -2.41 -16.70 4.31
C LEU A 373 -1.89 -17.78 5.29
N PRO A 374 -2.65 -18.86 5.61
CA PRO A 374 -2.16 -19.93 6.50
C PRO A 374 -0.95 -20.70 5.94
N HIS A 375 -0.70 -20.62 4.63
CA HIS A 375 0.39 -21.34 3.96
C HIS A 375 1.71 -20.56 3.97
N PHE A 376 1.72 -19.34 4.51
CA PHE A 376 2.96 -18.63 4.80
C PHE A 376 3.55 -19.15 6.11
N ALA A 377 4.66 -19.86 5.98
CA ALA A 377 5.46 -20.34 7.10
C ALA A 377 6.94 -20.14 6.80
N GLN A 378 7.73 -19.80 7.82
CA GLN A 378 9.17 -19.91 7.70
C GLN A 378 9.57 -21.39 7.72
N ASP A 379 10.49 -21.77 6.85
CA ASP A 379 11.24 -23.03 6.90
C ASP A 379 10.47 -24.35 6.70
N GLU A 380 9.20 -24.31 6.28
CA GLU A 380 8.47 -25.53 5.88
C GLU A 380 8.62 -25.80 4.36
N PRO A 381 8.87 -27.06 3.94
CA PRO A 381 8.84 -27.43 2.53
C PRO A 381 7.45 -27.18 1.92
N GLY A 382 7.40 -26.49 0.78
CA GLY A 382 6.14 -26.17 0.09
C GLY A 382 5.40 -24.94 0.64
N SER A 383 5.91 -24.29 1.70
CA SER A 383 5.38 -23.03 2.22
C SER A 383 5.46 -21.91 1.18
N LEU A 384 4.49 -20.99 1.20
CA LEU A 384 4.57 -19.73 0.47
C LEU A 384 5.56 -18.78 1.14
N ARG A 385 6.40 -18.09 0.34
CA ARG A 385 7.44 -17.19 0.86
C ARG A 385 7.45 -15.85 0.12
N PRO A 386 7.36 -14.70 0.82
CA PRO A 386 7.54 -13.41 0.19
C PRO A 386 8.98 -13.28 -0.31
N VAL A 387 9.13 -12.85 -1.58
CA VAL A 387 10.45 -12.64 -2.19
C VAL A 387 10.82 -11.16 -2.06
N VAL A 388 11.66 -10.86 -1.07
CA VAL A 388 12.23 -9.52 -0.87
C VAL A 388 13.60 -9.49 -1.56
N ASP A 389 13.75 -8.61 -2.53
CA ASP A 389 14.99 -8.39 -3.26
C ASP A 389 15.97 -7.55 -2.44
N THR A 390 15.55 -6.33 -2.14
CA THR A 390 16.36 -5.31 -1.48
C THR A 390 15.46 -4.52 -0.53
N VAL A 391 16.02 -4.09 0.59
CA VAL A 391 15.39 -3.18 1.54
C VAL A 391 16.12 -1.85 1.49
N PHE A 392 15.40 -0.77 1.24
CA PHE A 392 15.90 0.60 1.34
C PHE A 392 15.25 1.29 2.54
N PRO A 393 15.97 2.12 3.30
CA PRO A 393 15.35 3.07 4.20
C PRO A 393 14.40 4.00 3.42
N LEU A 394 13.28 4.43 4.03
CA LEU A 394 12.29 5.31 3.39
C LEU A 394 12.92 6.61 2.84
N LYS A 395 13.97 7.11 3.50
CA LYS A 395 14.74 8.28 3.04
C LYS A 395 15.48 8.08 1.70
N GLN A 396 15.68 6.84 1.26
CA GLN A 396 16.31 6.47 -0.01
C GLN A 396 15.27 6.05 -1.07
N VAL A 397 14.07 6.62 -1.01
CA VAL A 397 12.97 6.26 -1.92
C VAL A 397 13.31 6.58 -3.38
N ALA A 398 14.07 7.65 -3.65
CA ALA A 398 14.49 8.01 -5.00
C ALA A 398 15.39 6.92 -5.60
N GLU A 399 16.38 6.45 -4.84
CA GLU A 399 17.28 5.36 -5.24
C GLU A 399 16.53 4.04 -5.44
N ALA A 400 15.56 3.74 -4.57
CA ALA A 400 14.71 2.57 -4.69
C ALA A 400 13.86 2.61 -5.99
N HIS A 401 13.34 3.80 -6.36
CA HIS A 401 12.64 4.00 -7.63
C HIS A 401 13.57 3.83 -8.84
N VAL A 402 14.78 4.41 -8.82
CA VAL A 402 15.80 4.19 -9.87
C VAL A 402 16.10 2.70 -10.05
N TYR A 403 16.25 1.97 -8.94
CA TYR A 403 16.52 0.54 -8.96
C TYR A 403 15.37 -0.26 -9.63
N MET A 404 14.11 0.10 -9.33
CA MET A 404 12.94 -0.50 -9.99
C MET A 404 12.87 -0.17 -11.49
N GLU A 405 13.12 1.08 -11.87
CA GLU A 405 13.06 1.52 -13.27
C GLU A 405 14.12 0.84 -14.14
N GLN A 406 15.28 0.53 -13.57
CA GLN A 406 16.32 -0.28 -14.21
C GLN A 406 15.95 -1.77 -14.32
N ASN A 407 14.78 -2.17 -13.82
CA ASN A 407 14.28 -3.54 -13.80
C ASN A 407 15.27 -4.52 -13.16
N LYS A 408 16.01 -4.09 -12.13
CA LYS A 408 17.02 -4.93 -11.46
C LYS A 408 16.41 -5.95 -10.50
N ASN A 409 15.37 -5.55 -9.78
CA ASN A 409 14.75 -6.34 -8.72
C ASN A 409 14.28 -7.74 -9.16
N LEU A 410 14.47 -8.71 -8.26
CA LEU A 410 13.88 -10.05 -8.25
C LEU A 410 12.88 -10.12 -7.08
N GLY A 411 11.60 -9.92 -7.36
CA GLY A 411 10.56 -9.80 -6.33
C GLY A 411 10.37 -8.36 -5.87
N LYS A 412 10.17 -8.14 -4.57
CA LYS A 412 9.75 -6.86 -3.99
C LYS A 412 10.93 -6.04 -3.49
N ILE A 413 10.89 -4.74 -3.78
CA ILE A 413 11.74 -3.74 -3.12
C ILE A 413 10.95 -3.19 -1.95
N VAL A 414 11.47 -3.35 -0.74
CA VAL A 414 10.80 -2.92 0.50
C VAL A 414 11.41 -1.60 0.97
N LEU A 415 10.56 -0.71 1.46
CA LEU A 415 10.92 0.56 2.07
C LEU A 415 10.73 0.44 3.58
N GLU A 416 11.83 0.40 4.33
CA GLU A 416 11.80 0.39 5.79
C GLU A 416 11.57 1.79 6.35
N VAL A 417 10.54 1.93 7.16
CA VAL A 417 10.16 3.19 7.80
C VAL A 417 10.83 3.24 9.17
N THR A 418 12.09 3.68 9.18
CA THR A 418 12.83 3.88 10.44
C THR A 418 12.21 5.03 11.22
N PRO A 419 11.90 4.87 12.53
CA PRO A 419 11.49 5.98 13.37
C PRO A 419 12.57 7.06 13.37
N VAL A 420 12.19 8.32 13.16
CA VAL A 420 13.11 9.44 13.39
C VAL A 420 13.33 9.58 14.91
N PRO A 421 14.58 9.75 15.38
CA PRO A 421 14.91 9.91 16.80
C PRO A 421 14.13 11.03 17.52
#